data_AF-A0A317SD33-F1
#
_entry.id   AF-A0A317SD33-F1
#
_cell.length_a   1.000
_cell.length_b   1.000
_cell.length_c   1.000
_cell.angle_alpha   90.00
_cell.angle_beta   90.00
_cell.angle_gamma   90.00
#
_symmetry.space_group_name_H-M   'P 1'
#
loop_
_entity.id
_entity.type
_entity.pdbx_description
1 polymer ?
#
loop_
_entity_poly.entity_id
_entity_poly.type
_entity_poly.pdbx_seq_one_letter_code
_entity_poly.pdbx_strand_id
1 'polypeptide(L)'
;QRYCTPATHVSIDEMMIRFIGRSVHTVRLPNKPIPEGYKVFALCEHGYTYSFMYTSQINQFSEYDLPYRGPGNLQLSPTSLAVFQLATALPYQQYRFILYCDN
;
A
#
# COMPACT_ATOMS: atom_id res chain seq x y z
N GLN A 1 -0.82 -9.36 9.99
CA GLN A 1 0.13 -9.03 11.08
C GLN A 1 0.21 -10.08 12.20
N ARG A 2 -0.90 -10.73 12.61
CA ARG A 2 -0.92 -11.61 13.79
C ARG A 2 -0.19 -12.96 13.67
N TYR A 3 0.21 -13.36 12.46
CA TYR A 3 0.65 -14.72 12.15
C TYR A 3 2.09 -14.82 11.62
N CYS A 4 2.74 -13.69 11.34
CA CYS A 4 4.09 -13.65 10.79
C CYS A 4 4.72 -12.30 11.15
N THR A 5 5.97 -12.33 11.62
CA THR A 5 6.81 -11.13 11.77
C THR A 5 7.69 -11.04 10.52
N PRO A 6 7.61 -9.95 9.74
CA PRO A 6 8.40 -9.81 8.52
C PRO A 6 9.88 -9.66 8.86
N ALA A 7 10.75 -10.11 7.96
CA ALA A 7 12.17 -9.81 8.00
C ALA A 7 12.45 -8.30 7.85
N THR A 8 13.71 -7.89 8.04
CA THR A 8 14.11 -6.48 8.09
C THR A 8 14.03 -5.77 6.74
N HIS A 9 14.11 -6.48 5.62
CA HIS A 9 14.05 -5.92 4.28
C HIS A 9 12.65 -6.06 3.71
N VAL A 10 11.97 -4.93 3.52
CA VAL A 10 10.58 -4.89 3.07
C VAL A 10 10.39 -3.88 1.94
N SER A 11 9.45 -4.14 1.04
CA SER A 11 9.13 -3.25 -0.07
C SER A 11 7.70 -2.76 0.02
N ILE A 12 7.46 -1.50 -0.33
CA ILE A 12 6.13 -0.97 -0.60
C ILE A 12 6.07 -0.65 -2.09
N ASP A 13 5.13 -1.28 -2.79
CA ASP A 13 4.91 -1.09 -4.23
C ASP A 13 3.43 -1.37 -4.54
N GLU A 14 3.04 -1.11 -5.77
CA GLU A 14 1.70 -1.25 -6.29
C GLU A 14 1.48 -2.65 -6.87
N MET A 15 0.47 -3.34 -6.36
CA MET A 15 0.09 -4.66 -6.82
C MET A 15 -1.24 -4.61 -7.58
N MET A 16 -1.34 -5.44 -8.62
CA MET A 16 -2.56 -5.62 -9.40
C MET A 16 -3.27 -6.92 -9.04
N ILE A 17 -4.57 -6.83 -8.76
CA ILE A 17 -5.45 -7.98 -8.51
C ILE A 17 -6.45 -8.07 -9.65
N ARG A 18 -6.38 -9.13 -10.46
CA ARG A 18 -7.23 -9.32 -11.64
C ARG A 18 -8.71 -9.29 -11.24
N PHE A 19 -9.49 -8.44 -11.93
CA PHE A 19 -10.94 -8.36 -11.78
C PHE A 19 -11.56 -7.94 -13.11
N ILE A 20 -12.65 -8.59 -13.53
CA ILE A 20 -13.28 -8.41 -14.87
C ILE A 20 -14.76 -7.98 -14.73
N GLY A 21 -15.26 -7.77 -13.50
CA GLY A 21 -16.62 -7.32 -13.26
C GLY A 21 -16.80 -5.82 -13.48
N ARG A 22 -18.04 -5.34 -13.31
CA ARG A 22 -18.37 -3.90 -13.33
C ARG A 22 -18.18 -3.31 -11.93
N SER A 23 -16.98 -2.81 -11.65
CA SER A 23 -16.71 -2.04 -10.45
C SER A 23 -16.14 -0.68 -10.82
N VAL A 24 -16.62 0.36 -10.14
CA VAL A 24 -16.14 1.73 -10.32
C VAL A 24 -14.71 1.92 -9.81
N HIS A 25 -14.19 0.95 -9.04
CA HIS A 25 -12.82 0.95 -8.51
C HIS A 25 -11.83 0.17 -9.37
N THR A 26 -12.29 -0.46 -10.46
CA THR A 26 -11.41 -1.15 -11.40
C THR A 26 -10.58 -0.14 -12.19
N VAL A 27 -9.28 -0.41 -12.32
CA VAL A 27 -8.35 0.42 -13.09
C VAL A 27 -7.80 -0.37 -14.27
N ARG A 28 -7.40 0.35 -15.32
CA ARG A 28 -6.71 -0.21 -16.49
C ARG A 28 -5.28 0.30 -16.56
N LEU A 29 -4.32 -0.62 -16.52
CA LEU A 29 -2.89 -0.36 -16.61
C LEU A 29 -2.29 -1.18 -17.77
N PRO A 30 -2.35 -0.71 -19.02
CA PRO A 30 -2.06 -1.51 -20.20
C PRO A 30 -0.64 -2.09 -20.26
N ASN A 31 0.31 -1.46 -19.56
CA ASN A 31 1.71 -1.87 -19.53
C ASN A 31 2.05 -2.84 -18.39
N LYS A 32 1.06 -3.31 -17.62
CA LYS A 32 1.24 -4.30 -16.56
C LYS A 32 0.76 -5.69 -17.03
N PRO A 33 1.33 -6.79 -16.50
CA PRO A 33 0.90 -8.15 -16.86
C PRO A 33 -0.59 -8.42 -16.60
N ILE A 34 -1.15 -7.75 -15.59
CA ILE A 34 -2.59 -7.70 -15.34
C ILE A 34 -3.07 -6.31 -15.78
N PRO A 35 -3.63 -6.18 -16.99
CA PRO A 35 -3.96 -4.87 -17.56
C PRO A 35 -5.25 -4.27 -17.00
N GLU A 36 -6.07 -5.06 -16.32
CA GLU A 36 -7.36 -4.65 -15.76
C GLU A 36 -7.61 -5.39 -14.45
N GLY A 37 -7.94 -4.63 -13.41
CA GLY A 37 -8.17 -5.16 -12.07
C GLY A 37 -8.21 -4.07 -11.00
N TYR A 38 -8.08 -4.47 -9.74
CA TYR A 38 -7.87 -3.53 -8.64
C TYR A 38 -6.38 -3.24 -8.47
N LYS A 39 -6.06 -1.97 -8.20
CA LYS A 39 -4.72 -1.56 -7.75
C LYS A 39 -4.74 -1.44 -6.23
N VAL A 40 -3.70 -1.93 -5.58
CA VAL A 40 -3.48 -1.79 -4.14
C VAL A 40 -2.03 -1.39 -3.90
N PHE A 41 -1.76 -0.64 -2.84
CA PHE A 41 -0.40 -0.52 -2.32
C PHE A 41 -0.16 -1.68 -1.36
N ALA A 42 0.91 -2.44 -1.56
CA ALA A 42 1.22 -3.63 -0.78
C ALA A 42 2.58 -3.49 -0.11
N LEU A 43 2.61 -3.78 1.19
CA LEU A 43 3.83 -3.98 1.97
C LEU A 43 4.17 -5.47 1.95
N CYS A 44 5.32 -5.80 1.36
CA CYS A 44 5.75 -7.16 1.14
C CYS A 44 7.14 -7.44 1.71
N GLU A 45 7.35 -8.69 2.11
CA GLU A 45 8.63 -9.26 2.52
C GLU A 45 8.83 -10.57 1.76
N HIS A 46 9.87 -10.66 0.92
CA HIS A 46 10.24 -11.85 0.14
C HIS A 46 9.08 -12.77 -0.30
N GLY A 47 8.10 -12.24 -1.03
CA GLY A 47 6.96 -13.00 -1.56
C GLY A 47 5.76 -13.14 -0.61
N TYR A 48 5.85 -12.64 0.62
CA TYR A 48 4.77 -12.56 1.59
C TYR A 48 4.19 -11.14 1.66
N THR A 49 2.88 -11.01 1.44
CA THR A 49 2.17 -9.73 1.62
C THR A 49 1.78 -9.55 3.08
N TYR A 50 2.45 -8.63 3.77
CA TYR A 50 2.24 -8.38 5.19
C TYR A 50 1.03 -7.48 5.46
N SER A 51 0.83 -6.46 4.62
CA SER A 51 -0.29 -5.53 4.66
C SER A 51 -0.55 -4.91 3.29
N PHE A 52 -1.75 -4.40 3.06
CA PHE A 52 -2.07 -3.66 1.84
C PHE A 52 -3.14 -2.60 2.08
N MET A 53 -3.20 -1.62 1.19
CA MET A 53 -4.19 -0.54 1.19
C MET A 53 -4.87 -0.46 -0.18
N TYR A 54 -6.19 -0.30 -0.16
CA TYR A 54 -6.96 -0.13 -1.39
C TYR A 54 -6.72 1.25 -2.01
N THR A 55 -6.69 1.30 -3.33
CA THR A 55 -6.70 2.55 -4.07
C THR A 55 -7.67 2.49 -5.24
N SER A 56 -8.32 3.62 -5.51
CA SER A 56 -9.22 3.76 -6.65
C SER A 56 -9.13 5.15 -7.27
N GLN A 57 -9.56 5.30 -8.52
CA GLN A 57 -9.54 6.60 -9.19
C GLN A 57 -10.55 7.59 -8.59
N ILE A 58 -11.65 7.09 -8.05
CA ILE A 58 -12.71 7.92 -7.46
C ILE A 58 -12.32 8.34 -6.04
N ASN A 59 -11.79 7.40 -5.27
CA ASN A 59 -11.24 7.63 -3.93
C ASN A 59 -9.83 7.03 -3.89
N GLN A 60 -8.79 7.87 -3.97
CA GLN A 60 -7.40 7.42 -4.00
C GLN A 60 -7.06 6.54 -2.80
N PHE A 61 -7.51 6.94 -1.62
CA PHE A 61 -7.51 6.17 -0.38
C PHE A 61 -8.78 6.51 0.39
N SER A 62 -9.37 5.56 1.11
CA SER A 62 -10.51 5.87 1.98
C SER A 62 -10.05 6.72 3.16
N GLU A 63 -10.82 7.73 3.58
CA GLU A 63 -10.54 8.46 4.83
C GLU A 63 -10.49 7.52 6.05
N TYR A 64 -11.20 6.38 5.98
CA TYR A 64 -11.17 5.34 7.01
C TYR A 64 -9.87 4.52 7.02
N ASP A 65 -9.12 4.50 5.91
CA ASP A 65 -7.86 3.77 5.80
C ASP A 65 -6.65 4.59 6.31
N LEU A 66 -6.86 5.87 6.65
CA LEU A 66 -5.80 6.85 6.96
C LEU A 66 -5.99 7.49 8.35
N PRO A 67 -5.70 6.77 9.46
CA PRO A 67 -5.81 7.30 10.82
C PRO A 67 -4.78 8.40 11.15
N TYR A 68 -3.68 8.48 10.41
CA TYR A 68 -2.66 9.51 10.62
C TYR A 68 -2.92 10.71 9.69
N ARG A 69 -3.14 11.90 10.24
CA ARG A 69 -3.23 13.16 9.47
C ARG A 69 -1.95 14.01 9.51
N GLY A 70 -0.87 13.50 10.09
CA GLY A 70 0.36 14.26 10.31
C GLY A 70 0.24 15.34 11.39
N PRO A 71 1.37 15.87 11.91
CA PRO A 71 1.35 17.13 12.63
C PRO A 71 0.85 18.24 11.69
N GLY A 72 0.07 19.20 12.20
CA GLY A 72 -0.78 20.12 11.43
C GLY A 72 -0.14 20.97 10.32
N ASN A 73 1.20 20.93 10.17
CA ASN A 73 1.95 21.61 9.13
C ASN A 73 2.55 20.68 8.06
N LEU A 74 2.52 19.35 8.25
CA LEU A 74 3.09 18.38 7.31
C LEU A 74 2.01 17.84 6.39
N GLN A 75 1.81 18.50 5.24
CA GLN A 75 0.92 18.02 4.18
C GLN A 75 1.66 17.01 3.30
N LEU A 76 1.40 15.72 3.53
CA LEU A 76 1.90 14.65 2.67
C LEU A 76 1.00 14.49 1.44
N SER A 77 1.59 14.09 0.31
CA SER A 77 0.81 13.61 -0.83
C SER A 77 0.01 12.36 -0.44
N PRO A 78 -1.11 12.06 -1.12
CA PRO A 78 -1.88 10.84 -0.86
C PRO A 78 -1.01 9.57 -0.90
N THR A 79 -0.11 9.45 -1.88
CA THR A 79 0.82 8.33 -2.00
C THR A 79 1.80 8.27 -0.83
N SER A 80 2.44 9.39 -0.48
CA SER A 80 3.37 9.45 0.65
C SER A 80 2.70 9.09 1.96
N LEU A 81 1.44 9.48 2.13
CA LEU A 81 0.66 9.14 3.30
C LEU A 81 0.32 7.64 3.37
N ALA A 82 -0.04 7.02 2.23
CA ALA A 82 -0.27 5.58 2.16
C ALA A 82 1.01 4.77 2.43
N VAL A 83 2.15 5.19 1.90
CA VAL A 83 3.46 4.59 2.20
C VAL A 83 3.76 4.69 3.70
N PHE A 84 3.57 5.86 4.29
CA PHE A 84 3.75 6.06 5.74
C PHE A 84 2.82 5.16 6.56
N GLN A 85 1.55 5.08 6.17
CA GLN A 85 0.55 4.26 6.86
C GLN A 85 0.90 2.76 6.79
N LEU A 86 1.33 2.27 5.64
CA LEU A 86 1.82 0.89 5.51
C LEU A 86 3.09 0.65 6.32
N ALA A 87 4.02 1.59 6.35
CA ALA A 87 5.24 1.49 7.15
C ALA A 87 4.97 1.45 8.66
N THR A 88 4.00 2.24 9.15
CA THR A 88 3.60 2.22 10.57
C THR A 88 2.90 0.92 10.99
N ALA A 89 2.48 0.10 10.01
CA ALA A 89 1.94 -1.22 10.25
C ALA A 89 3.01 -2.25 10.68
N LEU A 90 4.30 -1.96 10.44
CA LEU A 90 5.41 -2.80 10.91
C LEU A 90 5.60 -2.66 12.43
N PRO A 91 6.16 -3.68 13.13
CA PRO A 91 6.52 -3.58 14.54
C PRO A 91 7.81 -2.76 14.74
N TYR A 92 7.85 -1.52 14.22
CA TYR A 92 9.04 -0.67 14.14
C TYR A 92 9.53 -0.16 15.51
N GLN A 93 8.71 -0.24 16.55
CA GLN A 93 9.13 0.08 17.92
C GLN A 93 10.07 -0.98 18.50
N GLN A 94 10.01 -2.22 17.99
CA GLN A 94 10.82 -3.35 18.47
C GLN A 94 11.96 -3.69 17.51
N TYR A 95 11.76 -3.47 16.21
CA TYR A 95 12.69 -3.87 15.17
C TYR A 95 12.98 -2.71 14.20
N ARG A 96 14.14 -2.76 13.56
CA ARG A 96 14.50 -1.82 12.49
C ARG A 96 14.25 -2.46 11.14
N PHE A 97 13.64 -1.69 10.23
CA PHE A 97 13.32 -2.12 8.89
C PHE A 97 14.00 -1.22 7.86
N ILE A 98 14.40 -1.80 6.74
CA ILE A 98 14.84 -1.12 5.53
C ILE A 98 13.68 -1.20 4.55
N LEU A 99 13.14 -0.03 4.20
CA LEU A 99 12.02 0.11 3.28
C LEU A 99 12.55 0.42 1.88
N TYR A 100 12.16 -0.39 0.90
CA TYR A 100 12.40 -0.15 -0.51
C TYR A 100 11.13 0.40 -1.16
N CYS A 101 11.23 1.52 -1.85
CA CYS A 101 10.16 2.15 -2.62
C CYS A 101 10.69 2.50 -4.01
N ASP A 102 9.79 2.66 -4.97
CA ASP A 102 10.07 3.30 -6.25
C ASP A 102 9.89 4.83 -6.17
N ASN A 103 10.18 5.52 -7.28
CA ASN A 103 10.20 6.98 -7.39
C ASN A 103 8.84 7.57 -7.74
#